data_AF-A0A3A0A0F8-F1
#
_entry.id   AF-A0A3A0A0F8-F1
#
_cell.length_a   1.000
_cell.length_b   1.000
_cell.length_c   1.000
_cell.angle_alpha   90.00
_cell.angle_beta   90.00
_cell.angle_gamma   90.00
#
_symmetry.space_group_name_H-M   'P 1'
#
loop_
_entity.id
_entity.type
_entity.pdbx_description
1 polymer ?
#
loop_
_entity_poly.entity_id
_entity_poly.type
_entity_poly.pdbx_seq_one_letter_code
_entity_poly.pdbx_strand_id
1 'polypeptide(L)'
;MRRFWPTLRWEWQLQWRHGLFYAAGFIILIWGALLSQLPVVAVKYVLAPIVYIDLSIFGFFFMAGLLYLEKGEGVLEALVITPLRSREYLAAKLVSLTALGLLVSICATALARGLAVNWPALLVAVTLNSLFFILMGFIIAVRYDAINEFFLPSIWLLAVAQAPFVGFYGVWQGWPLYLLPFQAAFLLV
;
A
#
# COMPACT_ATOMS: atom_id res chain seq x y z
N MET A 1 4.73 25.50 -7.17
CA MET A 1 3.83 24.37 -7.50
C MET A 1 3.76 24.01 -9.00
N ARG A 2 4.36 24.78 -9.93
CA ARG A 2 4.27 24.45 -11.39
C ARG A 2 4.97 23.14 -11.80
N ARG A 3 5.87 22.58 -10.97
CA ARG A 3 6.67 21.38 -11.29
C ARG A 3 6.05 20.05 -10.83
N PHE A 4 5.20 20.09 -9.81
CA PHE A 4 4.58 18.89 -9.23
C PHE A 4 3.69 18.14 -10.22
N TRP A 5 2.87 18.86 -10.99
CA TRP A 5 1.97 18.25 -11.98
C TRP A 5 2.71 17.50 -13.09
N PRO A 6 3.76 18.06 -13.71
CA PRO A 6 4.64 17.30 -14.60
C PRO A 6 5.21 16.05 -13.95
N THR A 7 5.75 16.15 -12.72
CA THR A 7 6.33 15.00 -12.00
C THR A 7 5.29 13.91 -11.78
N LEU A 8 4.07 14.27 -11.35
CA LEU A 8 2.99 13.31 -11.14
C LEU A 8 2.59 12.60 -12.45
N ARG A 9 2.56 13.32 -13.57
CA ARG A 9 2.29 12.72 -14.89
C ARG A 9 3.39 11.73 -15.30
N TRP A 10 4.65 12.09 -15.06
CA TRP A 10 5.79 11.21 -15.33
C TRP A 10 5.75 9.95 -14.47
N GLU A 11 5.49 10.08 -13.17
CA GLU A 11 5.30 8.95 -12.25
C GLU A 11 4.19 8.01 -12.75
N TRP A 12 3.06 8.56 -13.18
CA TRP A 12 1.96 7.77 -13.72
C TRP A 12 2.35 6.98 -14.98
N GLN A 13 3.09 7.61 -15.88
CA GLN A 13 3.60 6.96 -17.09
C GLN A 13 4.62 5.86 -16.77
N LEU A 14 5.48 6.10 -15.78
CA LEU A 14 6.50 5.14 -15.34
C LEU A 14 5.83 3.90 -14.71
N GLN A 15 4.85 4.11 -13.83
CA GLN A 15 4.04 3.02 -13.25
C GLN A 15 3.30 2.20 -14.31
N TRP A 16 2.80 2.86 -15.38
CA TRP A 16 2.19 2.17 -16.51
C TRP A 16 3.20 1.32 -17.28
N ARG A 17 4.39 1.86 -17.56
CA ARG A 17 5.46 1.15 -18.28
C ARG A 17 6.00 -0.05 -17.50
N HIS A 18 6.12 0.07 -16.17
CA HIS A 18 6.53 -1.04 -15.30
C HIS A 18 5.40 -2.02 -14.99
N GLY A 19 4.19 -1.78 -15.51
CA GLY A 19 3.07 -2.70 -15.38
C GLY A 19 2.42 -2.76 -14.00
N LEU A 20 2.61 -1.75 -13.14
CA LEU A 20 1.95 -1.68 -11.83
C LEU A 20 0.43 -1.68 -11.96
N PHE A 21 -0.10 -1.09 -13.04
CA PHE A 21 -1.54 -1.12 -13.35
C PHE A 21 -2.04 -2.53 -13.69
N TYR A 22 -1.24 -3.33 -14.41
CA TYR A 22 -1.59 -4.71 -14.69
C TYR A 22 -1.60 -5.54 -13.40
N ALA A 23 -0.62 -5.32 -12.53
CA ALA A 23 -0.58 -5.96 -11.22
C ALA A 23 -1.79 -5.55 -10.35
N ALA A 24 -2.16 -4.27 -10.32
CA ALA A 24 -3.34 -3.79 -9.60
C ALA A 24 -4.63 -4.42 -10.15
N GLY A 25 -4.80 -4.49 -11.48
CA GLY A 25 -5.93 -5.15 -12.11
C GLY A 25 -6.00 -6.65 -11.77
N PHE A 26 -4.85 -7.33 -11.76
CA PHE A 26 -4.76 -8.73 -11.35
C PHE A 26 -5.17 -8.95 -9.90
N ILE A 27 -4.74 -8.07 -8.99
CA ILE A 27 -5.13 -8.11 -7.56
C ILE A 27 -6.64 -7.91 -7.41
N ILE A 28 -7.25 -6.95 -8.13
CA ILE A 28 -8.71 -6.74 -8.12
C ILE A 28 -9.45 -8.00 -8.56
N LEU A 29 -8.98 -8.68 -9.62
CA LEU A 29 -9.58 -9.91 -10.11
C LEU A 29 -9.48 -11.05 -9.10
N ILE A 30 -8.31 -11.23 -8.47
CA ILE A 30 -8.11 -12.24 -7.43
C ILE A 30 -9.04 -11.99 -6.25
N TRP A 31 -9.06 -10.77 -5.71
CA TRP A 31 -9.92 -10.45 -4.56
C TRP A 31 -11.40 -10.56 -4.92
N GLY A 32 -11.80 -10.11 -6.12
CA GLY A 32 -13.15 -10.30 -6.61
C GLY A 32 -13.55 -11.78 -6.64
N ALA A 33 -12.71 -12.64 -7.20
CA ALA A 33 -12.96 -14.08 -7.29
C ALA A 33 -12.97 -14.76 -5.90
N LEU A 34 -12.04 -14.42 -5.01
CA LEU A 34 -11.97 -14.99 -3.66
C LEU A 34 -13.16 -14.54 -2.81
N LEU A 35 -13.50 -13.25 -2.83
CA LEU A 35 -14.59 -12.70 -2.04
C LEU A 35 -15.97 -13.17 -2.54
N SER A 36 -16.12 -13.43 -3.85
CA SER A 36 -17.36 -13.99 -4.40
C SER A 36 -17.68 -15.42 -3.95
N GLN A 37 -16.67 -16.18 -3.50
CA GLN A 37 -16.84 -17.55 -3.02
C GLN A 37 -17.26 -17.60 -1.55
N LEU A 38 -17.15 -16.50 -0.82
CA LEU A 38 -17.45 -16.46 0.61
C LEU A 38 -18.93 -16.16 0.86
N PRO A 39 -19.56 -16.81 1.86
CA PRO A 39 -20.90 -16.45 2.28
C PRO A 39 -20.90 -15.03 2.86
N VAL A 40 -21.98 -14.28 2.61
CA VAL A 40 -22.13 -12.85 2.99
C VAL A 40 -21.80 -12.59 4.46
N VAL A 41 -22.13 -13.55 5.34
CA VAL A 41 -21.83 -13.48 6.78
C VAL A 41 -20.32 -13.51 7.04
N ALA A 42 -19.57 -14.34 6.34
CA ALA A 42 -18.11 -14.44 6.48
C ALA A 42 -17.41 -13.19 5.93
N VAL A 43 -17.90 -12.62 4.82
CA VAL A 43 -17.32 -11.40 4.23
C VAL A 43 -17.27 -10.26 5.24
N LYS A 44 -18.26 -10.14 6.14
CA LYS A 44 -18.28 -9.09 7.17
C LYS A 44 -17.09 -9.15 8.14
N TYR A 45 -16.61 -10.35 8.46
CA TYR A 45 -15.52 -10.55 9.43
C TYR A 45 -14.13 -10.51 8.78
N VAL A 46 -14.05 -10.86 7.49
CA VAL A 46 -12.76 -11.04 6.80
C VAL A 46 -12.38 -9.82 5.95
N LEU A 47 -13.33 -8.97 5.54
CA LEU A 47 -13.08 -7.85 4.64
C LEU A 47 -12.08 -6.82 5.20
N ALA A 48 -12.27 -6.35 6.44
CA ALA A 48 -11.33 -5.38 7.03
C ALA A 48 -9.91 -5.94 7.16
N PRO A 49 -9.71 -7.17 7.69
CA PRO A 49 -8.43 -7.86 7.64
C PRO A 49 -7.79 -7.99 6.25
N ILE A 50 -8.59 -8.37 5.26
CA ILE A 50 -8.13 -8.51 3.88
C ILE A 50 -7.66 -7.17 3.32
N VAL A 51 -8.46 -6.12 3.47
CA VAL A 51 -8.14 -4.78 2.96
C VAL A 51 -6.89 -4.25 3.66
N TYR A 52 -6.74 -4.49 4.96
CA TYR A 52 -5.54 -4.12 5.70
C TYR A 52 -4.29 -4.84 5.18
N ILE A 53 -4.34 -6.17 5.02
CA ILE A 53 -3.21 -6.96 4.48
C ILE A 53 -2.86 -6.51 3.07
N ASP A 54 -3.88 -6.34 2.22
CA ASP A 54 -3.71 -5.91 0.84
C ASP A 54 -3.00 -4.55 0.77
N LEU A 55 -3.50 -3.55 1.51
CA LEU A 55 -2.86 -2.24 1.57
C LEU A 55 -1.46 -2.27 2.17
N SER A 56 -1.23 -3.15 3.15
CA SER A 56 0.07 -3.34 3.77
C SER A 56 1.08 -3.82 2.75
N ILE A 57 0.76 -4.92 2.06
CA ILE A 57 1.63 -5.56 1.07
C ILE A 57 1.78 -4.66 -0.15
N PHE A 58 0.68 -4.14 -0.68
CA PHE A 58 0.66 -3.27 -1.85
C PHE A 58 1.47 -2.01 -1.60
N GLY A 59 1.13 -1.22 -0.58
CA GLY A 59 1.81 0.05 -0.29
C GLY A 59 3.30 -0.15 -0.01
N PHE A 60 3.64 -1.17 0.77
CA PHE A 60 5.02 -1.44 1.18
C PHE A 60 5.90 -1.93 0.01
N PHE A 61 5.47 -3.00 -0.68
CA PHE A 61 6.29 -3.62 -1.73
C PHE A 61 6.25 -2.87 -3.06
N PHE A 62 5.13 -2.24 -3.44
CA PHE A 62 5.09 -1.49 -4.71
C PHE A 62 5.98 -0.25 -4.63
N MET A 63 6.00 0.43 -3.48
CA MET A 63 6.92 1.56 -3.27
C MET A 63 8.39 1.09 -3.33
N ALA A 64 8.72 0.01 -2.62
CA ALA A 64 10.08 -0.53 -2.64
C ALA A 64 10.50 -1.01 -4.03
N GLY A 65 9.64 -1.77 -4.71
CA GLY A 65 9.88 -2.28 -6.07
C GLY A 65 10.08 -1.15 -7.07
N LEU A 66 9.24 -0.12 -7.03
CA LEU A 66 9.39 1.06 -7.88
C LEU A 66 10.73 1.78 -7.61
N LEU A 67 11.12 1.92 -6.34
CA LEU A 67 12.40 2.51 -5.97
C LEU A 67 13.59 1.71 -6.51
N TYR A 68 13.55 0.37 -6.44
CA TYR A 68 14.62 -0.48 -6.98
C TYR A 68 14.70 -0.46 -8.50
N LEU A 69 13.57 -0.39 -9.19
CA LEU A 69 13.54 -0.19 -10.64
C LEU A 69 14.20 1.14 -11.00
N GLU A 70 13.85 2.21 -10.30
CA GLU A 70 14.43 3.53 -10.51
C GLU A 70 15.92 3.62 -10.17
N LYS A 71 16.37 2.90 -9.14
CA LYS A 71 17.81 2.71 -8.85
C LYS A 71 18.51 2.04 -10.03
N GLY A 72 17.92 0.96 -10.57
CA GLY A 72 18.48 0.24 -11.70
C GLY A 72 18.54 1.05 -13.00
N GLU A 73 17.63 2.00 -13.18
CA GLU A 73 17.55 2.88 -14.35
C GLU A 73 18.35 4.19 -14.21
N GLY A 74 19.01 4.42 -13.07
CA GLY A 74 19.79 5.63 -12.85
C GLY A 74 18.93 6.89 -12.59
N VAL A 75 17.65 6.72 -12.22
CA VAL A 75 16.71 7.83 -12.03
C VAL A 75 17.09 8.65 -10.79
N LEU A 76 17.62 8.01 -9.75
CA LEU A 76 18.05 8.71 -8.53
C LEU A 76 19.24 9.64 -8.78
N GLU A 77 20.17 9.23 -9.64
CA GLU A 77 21.32 10.01 -10.08
C GLU A 77 20.88 11.21 -10.92
N ALA A 78 19.90 11.00 -11.82
CA ALA A 78 19.28 12.07 -12.59
C ALA A 78 18.55 13.08 -11.68
N LEU A 79 17.95 12.64 -10.58
CA LEU A 79 17.31 13.52 -9.61
C LEU A 79 18.29 14.46 -8.90
N VAL A 80 19.55 14.05 -8.70
CA VAL A 80 20.58 14.88 -8.05
C VAL A 80 21.02 16.05 -8.94
N ILE A 81 21.10 15.83 -10.25
CA ILE A 81 21.56 16.84 -11.22
C ILE A 81 20.42 17.70 -11.80
N THR A 82 19.16 17.38 -11.49
CA THR A 82 17.99 18.13 -11.95
C THR A 82 17.47 19.07 -10.85
N PRO A 83 16.76 20.16 -11.20
CA PRO A 83 16.23 21.09 -10.21
C PRO A 83 14.97 20.57 -9.47
N LEU A 84 14.72 19.25 -9.50
CA LEU A 84 13.57 18.64 -8.86
C LEU A 84 13.86 18.40 -7.38
N ARG A 85 12.95 18.79 -6.49
CA ARG A 85 13.13 18.60 -5.05
C ARG A 85 12.75 17.17 -4.66
N SER A 86 13.50 16.54 -3.76
CA SER A 86 13.18 15.20 -3.22
C SER A 86 11.78 15.11 -2.60
N ARG A 87 11.27 16.23 -2.04
CA ARG A 87 9.91 16.32 -1.51
C ARG A 87 8.84 16.23 -2.60
N GLU A 88 9.09 16.80 -3.79
CA GLU A 88 8.15 16.76 -4.92
C GLU A 88 8.11 15.36 -5.53
N TYR A 89 9.28 14.70 -5.62
CA TYR A 89 9.41 13.30 -6.00
C TYR A 89 8.64 12.37 -5.06
N LEU A 90 8.92 12.44 -3.75
CA LEU A 90 8.26 11.56 -2.77
C LEU A 90 6.75 11.83 -2.71
N ALA A 91 6.33 13.10 -2.78
CA ALA A 91 4.90 13.44 -2.81
C ALA A 91 4.20 12.89 -4.06
N ALA A 92 4.86 12.91 -5.23
CA ALA A 92 4.29 12.36 -6.45
C ALA A 92 4.11 10.83 -6.35
N LYS A 93 5.05 10.12 -5.73
CA LYS A 93 4.92 8.68 -5.43
C LYS A 93 3.81 8.38 -4.44
N LEU A 94 3.75 9.14 -3.34
CA LEU A 94 2.70 8.98 -2.34
C LEU A 94 1.32 9.15 -2.98
N VAL A 95 1.11 10.21 -3.76
CA VAL A 95 -0.18 10.47 -4.40
C VAL A 95 -0.53 9.38 -5.43
N SER A 96 0.40 9.00 -6.29
CA SER A 96 0.15 8.01 -7.35
C SER A 96 -0.11 6.59 -6.80
N LEU A 97 0.73 6.11 -5.87
CA LEU A 97 0.55 4.79 -5.26
C LEU A 97 -0.68 4.74 -4.35
N THR A 98 -0.99 5.82 -3.62
CA THR A 98 -2.22 5.89 -2.83
C THR A 98 -3.45 5.89 -3.74
N ALA A 99 -3.41 6.59 -4.87
CA ALA A 99 -4.50 6.56 -5.85
C ALA A 99 -4.73 5.15 -6.42
N LEU A 100 -3.65 4.42 -6.72
CA LEU A 100 -3.73 3.01 -7.12
C LEU A 100 -4.31 2.12 -6.01
N GLY A 101 -3.84 2.26 -4.77
CA GLY A 101 -4.35 1.49 -3.63
C GLY A 101 -5.83 1.76 -3.35
N LEU A 102 -6.27 3.03 -3.50
CA LEU A 102 -7.68 3.41 -3.41
C LEU A 102 -8.50 2.75 -4.51
N LEU A 103 -8.02 2.75 -5.76
CA LEU A 103 -8.72 2.08 -6.86
C LEU A 103 -8.90 0.59 -6.59
N VAL A 104 -7.83 -0.09 -6.16
CA VAL A 104 -7.87 -1.53 -5.81
C VAL A 104 -8.88 -1.78 -4.69
N SER A 105 -8.79 -1.03 -3.59
CA SER A 105 -9.67 -1.20 -2.43
C SER A 105 -11.14 -0.90 -2.73
N ILE A 106 -11.43 0.16 -3.49
CA ILE A 106 -12.78 0.51 -3.92
C ILE A 106 -13.36 -0.59 -4.80
N CYS A 107 -12.62 -1.05 -5.81
CA CYS A 107 -13.08 -2.11 -6.70
C CYS A 107 -13.30 -3.43 -5.94
N ALA A 108 -12.35 -3.85 -5.10
CA ALA A 108 -12.49 -5.06 -4.30
C ALA A 108 -13.70 -4.99 -3.34
N THR A 109 -13.90 -3.86 -2.67
CA THR A 109 -15.02 -3.67 -1.74
C THR A 109 -16.36 -3.63 -2.47
N ALA A 110 -16.43 -2.90 -3.59
CA ALA A 110 -17.64 -2.82 -4.41
C ALA A 110 -18.07 -4.19 -4.94
N LEU A 111 -17.11 -5.02 -5.37
CA LEU A 111 -17.37 -6.39 -5.83
C LEU A 111 -17.86 -7.31 -4.71
N ALA A 112 -17.31 -7.16 -3.50
CA ALA A 112 -17.60 -8.06 -2.38
C ALA A 112 -18.91 -7.75 -1.63
N ARG A 113 -19.24 -6.47 -1.45
CA ARG A 113 -20.33 -6.03 -0.55
C ARG A 113 -21.31 -5.06 -1.22
N GLY A 114 -21.09 -4.72 -2.49
CA GLY A 114 -21.85 -3.70 -3.19
C GLY A 114 -21.61 -2.30 -2.62
N LEU A 115 -22.60 -1.41 -2.76
CA LEU A 115 -22.51 0.00 -2.35
C LEU A 115 -22.85 0.25 -0.87
N ALA A 116 -23.20 -0.79 -0.11
CA ALA A 116 -23.66 -0.69 1.28
C ALA A 116 -22.50 -0.61 2.29
N VAL A 117 -21.61 0.37 2.08
CA VAL A 117 -20.43 0.64 2.92
C VAL A 117 -20.35 2.13 3.22
N ASN A 118 -19.81 2.48 4.39
CA ASN A 118 -19.49 3.86 4.71
C ASN A 118 -18.26 4.30 3.90
N TRP A 119 -18.51 4.76 2.68
CA TRP A 119 -17.47 5.19 1.73
C TRP A 119 -16.53 6.26 2.29
N PRO A 120 -17.01 7.33 2.95
CA PRO A 120 -16.12 8.31 3.57
C PRO A 120 -15.12 7.71 4.57
N ALA A 121 -15.61 6.84 5.47
CA ALA A 121 -14.75 6.20 6.48
C ALA A 121 -13.70 5.29 5.81
N LEU A 122 -14.13 4.48 4.83
CA LEU A 122 -13.24 3.58 4.10
C LEU A 122 -12.16 4.35 3.33
N LEU A 123 -12.52 5.43 2.62
CA LEU A 123 -11.55 6.22 1.86
C LEU A 123 -10.49 6.84 2.77
N VAL A 124 -10.89 7.37 3.93
CA VAL A 124 -9.95 7.94 4.91
C VAL A 124 -9.03 6.85 5.47
N ALA A 125 -9.60 5.71 5.85
CA ALA A 125 -8.85 4.57 6.37
C ALA A 125 -7.82 4.06 5.37
N VAL A 126 -8.25 3.81 4.14
CA VAL A 126 -7.41 3.32 3.04
C VAL A 126 -6.30 4.32 2.73
N THR A 127 -6.62 5.62 2.67
CA THR A 127 -5.63 6.67 2.38
C THR A 127 -4.55 6.72 3.46
N LEU A 128 -4.94 6.79 4.74
CA LEU A 128 -3.99 6.87 5.85
C LEU A 128 -3.14 5.59 5.96
N ASN A 129 -3.77 4.42 5.81
CA ASN A 129 -3.07 3.15 5.88
C ASN A 129 -2.08 3.00 4.70
N SER A 130 -2.50 3.36 3.49
CA SER A 130 -1.65 3.34 2.30
C SER A 130 -0.45 4.26 2.47
N LEU A 131 -0.66 5.52 2.90
CA LEU A 131 0.43 6.46 3.16
C LEU A 131 1.43 5.92 4.19
N PHE A 132 0.93 5.32 5.27
CA PHE A 132 1.76 4.73 6.31
C PHE A 132 2.66 3.61 5.74
N PHE A 133 2.08 2.66 5.01
CA PHE A 133 2.85 1.53 4.44
C PHE A 133 3.76 1.94 3.28
N ILE A 134 3.37 2.90 2.44
CA ILE A 134 4.23 3.46 1.40
C ILE A 134 5.46 4.13 2.03
N LEU A 135 5.28 4.97 3.05
CA LEU A 135 6.39 5.62 3.75
C LEU A 135 7.29 4.60 4.45
N MET A 136 6.69 3.60 5.11
CA MET A 136 7.46 2.55 5.76
C MET A 136 8.28 1.74 4.75
N GLY A 137 7.67 1.36 3.61
CA GLY A 137 8.35 0.69 2.50
C GLY A 137 9.52 1.51 1.96
N PHE A 138 9.31 2.80 1.75
CA PHE A 138 10.37 3.72 1.31
C PHE A 138 11.53 3.82 2.32
N ILE A 139 11.23 4.05 3.60
CA ILE A 139 12.25 4.20 4.65
C ILE A 139 13.14 2.95 4.77
N ILE A 140 12.54 1.76 4.64
CA ILE A 140 13.28 0.50 4.72
C ILE A 140 14.05 0.26 3.41
N ALA A 141 13.42 0.44 2.25
CA ALA A 141 14.04 0.16 0.94
C ALA A 141 15.24 1.07 0.64
N VAL A 142 15.24 2.33 1.11
CA VAL A 142 16.38 3.24 0.93
C VAL A 142 17.65 2.73 1.62
N ARG A 143 17.53 1.89 2.67
CA ARG A 143 18.68 1.37 3.44
C ARG A 143 19.42 0.20 2.78
N TYR A 144 18.85 -0.39 1.73
CA TYR A 144 19.42 -1.53 1.03
C TYR A 144 19.66 -1.19 -0.44
N ASP A 145 20.75 -1.70 -1.00
CA ASP A 145 21.13 -1.44 -2.39
C ASP A 145 20.46 -2.42 -3.36
N ALA A 146 20.28 -3.67 -2.95
CA ALA A 146 19.64 -4.71 -3.74
C ALA A 146 18.27 -5.13 -3.21
N ILE A 147 17.37 -5.49 -4.12
CA ILE A 147 16.04 -6.00 -3.79
C ILE A 147 16.12 -7.29 -2.95
N ASN A 148 17.10 -8.15 -3.21
CA ASN A 148 17.30 -9.42 -2.51
C ASN A 148 17.62 -9.22 -1.02
N GLU A 149 18.38 -8.17 -0.69
CA GLU A 149 18.73 -7.82 0.69
C GLU A 149 17.52 -7.23 1.44
N PHE A 150 16.65 -6.54 0.71
CA PHE A 150 15.41 -5.98 1.26
C PHE A 150 14.32 -7.02 1.54
N PHE A 151 14.26 -8.11 0.77
CA PHE A 151 13.21 -9.12 0.89
C PHE A 151 13.17 -9.81 2.26
N LEU A 152 14.32 -10.19 2.82
CA LEU A 152 14.33 -10.90 4.11
C LEU A 152 13.86 -10.01 5.30
N PRO A 153 14.40 -8.79 5.50
CA PRO A 153 13.94 -7.89 6.56
C PRO A 153 12.48 -7.45 6.40
N SER A 154 12.03 -7.26 5.16
CA SER A 154 10.65 -6.82 4.89
C SER A 154 9.62 -7.86 5.29
N ILE A 155 9.87 -9.15 5.08
CA ILE A 155 8.97 -10.22 5.51
C ILE A 155 8.77 -10.19 7.03
N TRP A 156 9.86 -10.07 7.79
CA TRP A 156 9.79 -9.97 9.25
C TRP A 156 9.01 -8.73 9.70
N LEU A 157 9.30 -7.59 9.09
CA LEU A 157 8.63 -6.34 9.43
C LEU A 157 7.14 -6.37 9.10
N LEU A 158 6.75 -6.91 7.95
CA LEU A 158 5.35 -7.08 7.58
C LEU A 158 4.65 -8.11 8.46
N ALA A 159 5.32 -9.18 8.87
CA ALA A 159 4.77 -10.14 9.82
C ALA A 159 4.45 -9.47 11.16
N VAL A 160 5.34 -8.60 11.66
CA VAL A 160 5.07 -7.78 12.85
C VAL A 160 3.95 -6.76 12.60
N ALA A 161 3.86 -6.21 11.38
CA ALA A 161 2.76 -5.33 11.01
C ALA A 161 1.39 -6.02 11.04
N GLN A 162 1.36 -7.35 10.90
CA GLN A 162 0.14 -8.16 11.03
C GLN A 162 -0.23 -8.50 12.50
N ALA A 163 0.54 -8.03 13.49
CA ALA A 163 0.24 -8.23 14.91
C ALA A 163 -1.19 -7.85 15.35
N PRO A 164 -1.87 -6.82 14.78
CA PRO A 164 -3.24 -6.47 15.16
C PRO A 164 -4.26 -7.61 14.99
N PHE A 165 -3.99 -8.58 14.11
CA PHE A 165 -4.86 -9.76 13.95
C PHE A 165 -4.92 -10.63 15.20
N VAL A 166 -3.83 -10.71 15.97
CA VAL A 166 -3.79 -11.50 17.20
C VAL A 166 -4.78 -10.94 18.23
N GLY A 167 -4.90 -9.60 18.30
CA GLY A 167 -5.90 -8.93 19.12
C GLY A 167 -7.31 -9.06 18.56
N PHE A 168 -7.48 -8.92 17.24
CA PHE A 168 -8.79 -8.99 16.57
C PHE A 168 -9.47 -10.37 16.73
N TYR A 169 -8.71 -11.46 16.61
CA TYR A 169 -9.22 -12.82 16.79
C TYR A 169 -9.30 -13.27 18.26
N GLY A 170 -8.99 -12.38 19.22
CA GLY A 170 -9.13 -12.67 20.65
C GLY A 170 -8.06 -13.59 21.23
N VAL A 171 -6.95 -13.82 20.53
CA VAL A 171 -5.85 -14.69 20.99
C VAL A 171 -5.06 -14.01 22.11
N TRP A 172 -4.80 -12.71 22.00
CA TRP A 172 -4.13 -11.93 23.04
C TRP A 172 -4.46 -10.43 22.93
N GLN A 173 -4.98 -9.83 24.00
CA GLN A 173 -5.34 -8.40 24.07
C GLN A 173 -4.45 -7.63 25.07
N GLY A 174 -3.14 -7.73 24.89
CA GLY A 174 -2.18 -6.98 25.70
C GLY A 174 -2.12 -5.50 25.32
N TRP A 175 -1.97 -4.61 26.32
CA TRP A 175 -1.66 -3.19 26.13
C TRP A 175 -0.44 -2.90 25.20
N PRO A 176 0.59 -3.76 25.07
CA PRO A 176 1.73 -3.48 24.18
C PRO A 176 1.36 -3.43 22.69
N LEU A 177 0.24 -4.04 22.28
CA LEU A 177 -0.23 -3.98 20.89
C LEU A 177 -0.58 -2.55 20.47
N TYR A 178 -1.07 -1.73 21.41
CA TYR A 178 -1.40 -0.33 21.15
C TYR A 178 -0.17 0.59 21.04
N LEU A 179 1.02 0.12 21.46
CA LEU A 179 2.28 0.85 21.23
C LEU A 179 2.74 0.73 19.78
N LEU A 180 2.30 -0.31 19.07
CA LEU A 180 2.65 -0.50 17.67
C LEU A 180 1.73 0.35 16.79
N PRO A 181 2.27 1.16 15.85
CA PRO A 181 1.45 1.98 14.95
C PRO A 181 0.52 1.14 14.06
N PHE A 182 0.79 -0.16 13.93
CA PHE A 182 0.00 -1.13 13.20
C PHE A 182 -1.42 -1.31 13.76
N GLN A 183 -1.58 -1.26 15.08
CA GLN A 183 -2.89 -1.40 15.71
C GLN A 183 -3.81 -0.23 15.38
N ALA A 184 -3.26 0.99 15.40
CA ALA A 184 -4.00 2.18 14.99
C ALA A 184 -4.36 2.13 13.50
N ALA A 185 -3.43 1.67 12.65
CA ALA A 185 -3.65 1.52 11.22
C ALA A 185 -4.74 0.48 10.90
N PHE A 186 -4.79 -0.62 11.66
CA PHE A 186 -5.82 -1.65 11.52
C PHE A 186 -7.20 -1.18 11.99
N LEU A 187 -7.28 -0.47 13.13
CA LEU A 187 -8.55 0.00 13.69
C LEU A 187 -9.31 1.01 12.80
N LEU A 188 -8.60 1.66 11.88
CA LEU A 188 -9.21 2.59 10.94
C LEU A 188 -10.00 1.89 9.82
N VAL A 189 -9.63 0.65 9.47
CA VAL A 189 -10.20 -0.13 8.34
C VAL A 189 -11.39 -0.98 8.80
#